data_AF-A0A6J4FXV3-F1
#
_entry.id   AF-A0A6J4FXV3-F1
#
_cell.length_a   1.000
_cell.length_b   1.000
_cell.length_c   1.000
_cell.angle_alpha   90.00
_cell.angle_beta   90.00
_cell.angle_gamma   90.00
#
_symmetry.space_group_name_H-M   'P 1'
#
loop_
_entity.id
_entity.type
_entity.pdbx_description
1 polymer ?
#
loop_
_entity_poly.entity_id
_entity_poly.type
_entity_poly.pdbx_seq_one_letter_code
_entity_poly.pdbx_strand_id
1 'polypeptide(L)'
;MDPFDRILTLTRLDTSPDSTRGRKDRQSGVPRSNDPEPIGYALTIIAESRHLLKSAHDRWMVRYRQLTGEVKALEKDVQSYDRQQRLLAEHRELDMKLLRGEGDEFGLSEWGQAKQNLEQAEQALSQSRDAAHGRRLQSHLPPMLYFLIMAALSAAEFPINLQATRAVFTGEMAILTWVLAAIVGVLLIQFAHMSGRMLKQRQLLSLPFLPSLLIWGLAGLLSVVALGVVYYLRWKLLEERGDPNLGELLFFLFLNVSIYFIGLFTAILHYDPSPEYQTAGNAFRKAHARFVRIEGRTRRREQQIQARFVSDRKTLVHRHDRLTGELERAKIRLRQAWEEWSVYVGRATQMVCQRLSAYAEGCTDERPELALPGWLKNDAIADVAKALEKEFAEEKPQCD
;
A
#
# COMPACT_ATOMS: atom_id res chain seq x y z
N MET A 1 23.04 43.76 -26.54
CA MET A 1 22.05 44.55 -25.80
C MET A 1 20.82 44.64 -26.65
N ASP A 2 19.69 44.15 -26.13
CA ASP A 2 18.39 44.39 -26.76
C ASP A 2 18.23 45.92 -26.88
N PRO A 3 17.66 46.45 -27.99
CA PRO A 3 17.18 47.83 -28.03
C PRO A 3 16.41 48.25 -26.76
N PHE A 4 15.72 47.29 -26.13
CA PHE A 4 15.06 47.43 -24.83
C PHE A 4 16.03 47.82 -23.71
N ASP A 5 17.18 47.14 -23.61
CA ASP A 5 18.21 47.41 -22.60
C ASP A 5 18.90 48.75 -22.83
N ARG A 6 19.08 49.16 -24.11
CA ARG A 6 19.72 50.43 -24.45
C ARG A 6 18.92 51.63 -23.95
N ILE A 7 17.60 51.60 -24.12
CA ILE A 7 16.71 52.67 -23.64
C ILE A 7 16.73 52.75 -22.11
N LEU A 8 16.83 51.60 -21.42
CA LEU A 8 16.91 51.56 -19.96
C LEU A 8 18.28 52.02 -19.41
N THR A 9 19.35 51.91 -20.20
CA THR A 9 20.72 52.20 -19.74
C THR A 9 21.23 53.59 -20.12
N LEU A 10 20.62 54.27 -21.08
CA LEU A 10 20.98 55.65 -21.43
C LEU A 10 20.55 56.62 -20.33
N THR A 11 21.47 56.92 -19.42
CA THR A 11 21.26 57.88 -18.32
C THR A 11 21.15 59.32 -18.82
N ARG A 12 21.66 59.60 -20.03
CA ARG A 12 21.51 60.86 -20.76
C ARG A 12 21.33 60.57 -22.24
N LEU A 13 20.20 61.00 -22.79
CA LEU A 13 19.96 61.01 -24.23
C LEU A 13 20.72 62.21 -24.83
N ASP A 14 21.53 61.96 -25.87
CA ASP A 14 22.12 63.05 -26.65
C ASP A 14 21.03 63.67 -27.53
N THR A 15 20.49 64.80 -27.08
CA THR A 15 19.45 65.57 -27.79
C THR A 15 20.03 66.64 -28.72
N SER A 16 21.37 66.75 -28.81
CA SER A 16 22.06 67.69 -29.71
C SER A 16 21.65 67.54 -31.18
N PRO A 17 21.45 66.31 -31.71
CA PRO A 17 20.96 66.13 -33.08
C PRO A 17 19.57 66.74 -33.29
N ASP A 18 18.66 66.58 -32.31
CA ASP A 18 17.29 67.08 -32.41
C ASP A 18 17.28 68.62 -32.39
N SER A 19 18.07 69.26 -31.51
CA SER A 19 18.25 70.72 -31.47
C SER A 19 18.89 71.27 -32.75
N THR A 20 19.92 70.58 -33.27
CA THR A 20 20.56 70.94 -34.54
C THR A 20 19.55 70.88 -35.69
N ARG A 21 18.66 69.90 -35.67
CA ARG A 21 17.62 69.77 -36.68
C ARG A 21 16.57 70.87 -36.56
N GLY A 22 16.15 71.22 -35.34
CA GLY A 22 15.25 72.36 -35.08
C GLY A 22 15.80 73.66 -35.67
N ARG A 23 17.10 73.94 -35.49
CA ARG A 23 17.75 75.12 -36.08
C ARG A 23 17.68 75.16 -37.61
N LYS A 24 17.84 74.00 -38.27
CA LYS A 24 17.77 73.88 -39.74
C LYS A 24 16.35 74.02 -40.27
N ASP A 25 15.37 73.38 -39.63
CA ASP A 25 13.97 73.45 -40.06
C ASP A 25 13.44 74.89 -39.88
N ARG A 26 13.86 75.58 -38.80
CA ARG A 26 13.61 77.02 -38.58
C ARG A 26 14.12 77.89 -39.73
N GLN A 27 15.34 77.68 -40.21
CA GLN A 27 15.89 78.41 -41.37
C GLN A 27 15.02 78.20 -42.63
N SER A 28 14.30 77.08 -42.70
CA SER A 28 13.38 76.74 -43.79
C SER A 28 11.95 77.23 -43.55
N GLY A 29 11.68 77.95 -42.44
CA GLY A 29 10.35 78.43 -42.07
C GLY A 29 9.39 77.34 -41.59
N VAL A 30 9.92 76.25 -41.03
CA VAL A 30 9.16 75.10 -40.51
C VAL A 30 9.57 74.82 -39.06
N PRO A 31 8.63 74.62 -38.11
CA PRO A 31 7.18 74.72 -38.27
C PRO A 31 6.68 76.19 -38.25
N ARG A 32 5.49 76.43 -38.81
CA ARG A 32 4.78 77.71 -38.75
C ARG A 32 3.94 77.78 -37.49
N SER A 33 3.74 78.99 -36.95
CA SER A 33 2.97 79.23 -35.71
C SER A 33 1.53 78.70 -35.76
N ASN A 34 0.94 78.63 -36.95
CA ASN A 34 -0.46 78.25 -37.16
C ASN A 34 -0.62 76.79 -37.62
N ASP A 35 0.45 75.99 -37.61
CA ASP A 35 0.35 74.58 -37.98
C ASP A 35 -0.48 73.84 -36.91
N PRO A 36 -1.61 73.22 -37.30
CA PRO A 36 -2.53 72.61 -36.34
C PRO A 36 -2.01 71.29 -35.74
N GLU A 37 -1.04 70.65 -36.40
CA GLU A 37 -0.54 69.32 -36.05
C GLU A 37 0.99 69.23 -36.18
N PRO A 38 1.64 68.27 -35.51
CA PRO A 38 3.06 67.99 -35.69
C PRO A 38 3.42 67.73 -37.15
N ILE A 39 4.37 68.49 -37.68
CA ILE A 39 4.88 68.32 -39.05
C ILE A 39 6.40 68.13 -39.08
N GLY A 40 6.92 67.66 -40.21
CA GLY A 40 8.35 67.55 -40.47
C GLY A 40 9.07 66.65 -39.47
N TYR A 41 10.19 67.11 -38.92
CA TYR A 41 11.02 66.29 -38.05
C TYR A 41 10.36 65.94 -36.70
N ALA A 42 9.50 66.80 -36.16
CA ALA A 42 8.76 66.46 -34.94
C ALA A 42 7.82 65.27 -35.15
N LEU A 43 7.15 65.19 -36.30
CA LEU A 43 6.35 64.03 -36.67
C LEU A 43 7.22 62.77 -36.78
N THR A 44 8.44 62.89 -37.31
CA THR A 44 9.42 61.80 -37.34
C THR A 44 9.79 61.32 -35.93
N ILE A 45 10.09 62.23 -34.99
CA ILE A 45 10.38 61.88 -33.59
C ILE A 45 9.22 61.08 -32.97
N ILE A 46 7.99 61.55 -33.16
CA ILE A 46 6.77 60.90 -32.63
C ILE A 46 6.57 59.53 -33.29
N ALA A 47 6.67 59.45 -34.61
CA ALA A 47 6.45 58.20 -35.36
C ALA A 47 7.52 57.13 -35.04
N GLU A 48 8.80 57.51 -34.97
CA GLU A 48 9.89 56.62 -34.56
C GLU A 48 9.66 56.08 -33.15
N SER A 49 9.27 56.96 -32.22
CA SER A 49 9.07 56.58 -30.82
C SER A 49 7.86 55.67 -30.65
N ARG A 50 6.75 55.95 -31.35
CA ARG A 50 5.60 55.05 -31.42
C ARG A 50 5.98 53.70 -32.02
N HIS A 51 6.77 53.67 -33.09
CA HIS A 51 7.23 52.41 -33.70
C HIS A 51 8.10 51.59 -32.72
N LEU A 52 9.02 52.25 -32.00
CA LEU A 52 9.84 51.61 -30.97
C LEU A 52 9.01 51.07 -29.80
N LEU A 53 8.07 51.87 -29.30
CA LEU A 53 7.14 51.46 -28.25
C LEU A 53 6.28 50.28 -28.69
N LYS A 54 5.71 50.32 -29.90
CA LYS A 54 4.94 49.22 -30.47
C LYS A 54 5.75 47.94 -30.60
N SER A 55 6.96 48.03 -31.13
CA SER A 55 7.84 46.86 -31.28
C SER A 55 8.21 46.26 -29.92
N ALA A 56 8.43 47.09 -28.91
CA ALA A 56 8.72 46.67 -27.54
C ALA A 56 7.48 46.08 -26.86
N HIS A 57 6.31 46.67 -27.09
CA HIS A 57 5.01 46.20 -26.62
C HIS A 57 4.69 44.81 -27.18
N ASP A 58 4.88 44.59 -28.48
CA ASP A 58 4.67 43.28 -29.11
C ASP A 58 5.55 42.19 -28.46
N ARG A 59 6.81 42.52 -28.15
CA ARG A 59 7.72 41.60 -27.43
C ARG A 59 7.28 41.37 -25.98
N TRP A 60 6.90 42.44 -25.29
CA TRP A 60 6.38 42.35 -23.92
C TRP A 60 5.12 41.49 -23.86
N MET A 61 4.20 41.62 -24.82
CA MET A 61 2.97 40.83 -24.90
C MET A 61 3.24 39.34 -25.04
N VAL A 62 4.27 38.94 -25.79
CA VAL A 62 4.69 37.53 -25.86
C VAL A 62 5.16 37.03 -24.50
N ARG A 63 6.04 37.79 -23.82
CA ARG A 63 6.54 37.46 -22.47
C ARG A 63 5.40 37.41 -21.44
N TYR A 64 4.48 38.37 -21.49
CA TYR A 64 3.31 38.45 -20.63
C TYR A 64 2.39 37.23 -20.78
N ARG A 65 2.07 36.84 -22.02
CA ARG A 65 1.26 35.64 -22.29
C ARG A 65 1.94 34.37 -21.78
N GLN A 66 3.26 34.26 -21.95
CA GLN A 66 4.04 33.12 -21.44
C GLN A 66 3.95 33.02 -19.91
N LEU A 67 4.23 34.13 -19.21
CA LEU A 67 4.18 34.17 -17.73
C LEU A 67 2.76 33.95 -17.20
N THR A 68 1.75 34.53 -17.85
CA THR A 68 0.34 34.32 -17.49
C THR A 68 -0.10 32.87 -17.72
N GLY A 69 0.37 32.25 -18.81
CA GLY A 69 0.14 30.83 -19.08
C GLY A 69 0.77 29.93 -18.04
N GLU A 70 2.00 30.26 -17.60
CA GLU A 70 2.70 29.55 -16.53
C GLU A 70 1.94 29.63 -15.19
N VAL A 71 1.49 30.83 -14.79
CA VAL A 71 0.67 31.03 -13.58
C VAL A 71 -0.61 30.21 -13.64
N LYS A 72 -1.38 30.29 -14.74
CA LYS A 72 -2.64 29.53 -14.91
C LYS A 72 -2.43 28.01 -14.88
N ALA A 73 -1.33 27.52 -15.45
CA ALA A 73 -1.00 26.10 -15.43
C ALA A 73 -0.71 25.63 -14.00
N LEU A 74 0.11 26.39 -13.25
CA LEU A 74 0.42 26.09 -11.85
C LEU A 74 -0.81 26.18 -10.95
N GLU A 75 -1.69 27.17 -11.14
CA GLU A 75 -2.96 27.29 -10.42
C GLU A 75 -3.84 26.06 -10.60
N LYS A 76 -3.98 25.59 -11.84
CA LYS A 76 -4.74 24.37 -12.15
C LYS A 76 -4.15 23.15 -11.46
N ASP A 77 -2.82 23.04 -11.44
CA ASP A 77 -2.13 21.93 -10.78
C ASP A 77 -2.31 21.98 -9.26
N VAL A 78 -2.24 23.16 -8.64
CA VAL A 78 -2.54 23.36 -7.21
C VAL A 78 -4.00 23.00 -6.90
N GLN A 79 -4.96 23.48 -7.70
CA GLN A 79 -6.38 23.16 -7.52
C GLN A 79 -6.70 21.66 -7.67
N SER A 80 -5.87 20.91 -8.42
CA SER A 80 -6.04 19.47 -8.57
C SER A 80 -5.74 18.66 -7.29
N TYR A 81 -5.06 19.27 -6.31
CA TYR A 81 -4.66 18.64 -5.05
C TYR A 81 -5.86 18.07 -4.28
N ASP A 82 -6.93 18.85 -4.09
CA ASP A 82 -8.11 18.42 -3.33
C ASP A 82 -8.79 17.21 -3.96
N ARG A 83 -8.75 17.12 -5.30
CA ARG A 83 -9.26 15.95 -6.02
C ARG A 83 -8.36 14.74 -5.80
N GLN A 84 -7.04 14.91 -5.89
CA GLN A 84 -6.08 13.83 -5.66
C GLN A 84 -6.15 13.31 -4.20
N GLN A 85 -6.33 14.21 -3.23
CA GLN A 85 -6.48 13.85 -1.83
C GLN A 85 -7.76 13.03 -1.59
N ARG A 86 -8.89 13.42 -2.19
CA ARG A 86 -10.14 12.65 -2.14
C ARG A 86 -9.99 11.27 -2.75
N LEU A 87 -9.42 11.19 -3.96
CA LEU A 87 -9.17 9.91 -4.63
C LEU A 87 -8.26 8.99 -3.81
N LEU A 88 -7.23 9.53 -3.17
CA LEU A 88 -6.35 8.75 -2.31
C LEU A 88 -7.08 8.21 -1.06
N ALA A 89 -8.00 8.98 -0.49
CA ALA A 89 -8.83 8.54 0.63
C ALA A 89 -9.84 7.46 0.20
N GLU A 90 -10.49 7.65 -0.95
CA GLU A 90 -11.42 6.67 -1.55
C GLU A 90 -10.72 5.35 -1.87
N HIS A 91 -9.52 5.39 -2.47
CA HIS A 91 -8.72 4.19 -2.73
C HIS A 91 -8.37 3.42 -1.44
N ARG A 92 -7.95 4.13 -0.38
CA ARG A 92 -7.71 3.49 0.93
C ARG A 92 -8.97 2.82 1.46
N GLU A 93 -10.12 3.49 1.38
CA GLU A 93 -11.38 2.94 1.87
C GLU A 93 -11.79 1.70 1.08
N LEU A 94 -11.65 1.74 -0.25
CA LEU A 94 -11.90 0.59 -1.11
C LEU A 94 -10.98 -0.59 -0.79
N ASP A 95 -9.68 -0.36 -0.63
CA ASP A 95 -8.72 -1.39 -0.25
C ASP A 95 -9.06 -2.03 1.11
N MET A 96 -9.49 -1.22 2.09
CA MET A 96 -9.93 -1.71 3.40
C MET A 96 -11.21 -2.54 3.31
N LYS A 97 -12.19 -2.09 2.50
CA LYS A 97 -13.44 -2.82 2.24
C LYS A 97 -13.18 -4.17 1.57
N LEU A 98 -12.36 -4.19 0.51
CA LEU A 98 -11.95 -5.41 -0.18
C LEU A 98 -11.21 -6.38 0.74
N LEU A 99 -10.33 -5.87 1.60
CA LEU A 99 -9.58 -6.70 2.55
C LEU A 99 -10.49 -7.37 3.59
N ARG A 100 -11.56 -6.68 4.01
CA ARG A 100 -12.55 -7.22 4.96
C ARG A 100 -13.64 -8.05 4.28
N GLY A 101 -13.80 -7.91 2.97
CA GLY A 101 -14.92 -8.47 2.22
C GLY A 101 -16.23 -7.71 2.46
N GLU A 102 -16.13 -6.44 2.88
CA GLU A 102 -17.30 -5.57 2.99
C GLU A 102 -17.69 -5.10 1.57
N GLY A 103 -18.72 -5.72 1.00
CA GLY A 103 -19.25 -5.38 -0.33
C GLY A 103 -19.16 -6.49 -1.38
N ASP A 104 -18.69 -7.67 -1.02
CA ASP A 104 -18.61 -8.79 -1.95
C ASP A 104 -19.96 -9.55 -2.00
N GLU A 105 -20.81 -9.18 -2.97
CA GLU A 105 -22.03 -9.95 -3.31
C GLU A 105 -21.70 -11.39 -3.77
N PHE A 106 -20.44 -11.66 -4.12
CA PHE A 106 -20.00 -12.91 -4.76
C PHE A 106 -19.29 -13.91 -3.83
N GLY A 107 -19.11 -13.61 -2.55
CA GLY A 107 -18.62 -14.58 -1.56
C GLY A 107 -17.91 -13.95 -0.37
N LEU A 108 -17.95 -14.64 0.76
CA LEU A 108 -17.23 -14.20 1.96
C LEU A 108 -15.73 -14.14 1.67
N SER A 109 -15.06 -13.06 2.07
CA SER A 109 -13.59 -12.95 2.07
C SER A 109 -12.95 -14.13 2.81
N GLU A 110 -11.67 -14.43 2.57
CA GLU A 110 -10.98 -15.50 3.31
C GLU A 110 -11.11 -15.34 4.84
N TRP A 111 -11.11 -14.09 5.32
CA TRP A 111 -11.34 -13.77 6.72
C TRP A 111 -12.79 -14.03 7.14
N GLY A 112 -13.77 -13.60 6.33
CA GLY A 112 -15.19 -13.87 6.57
C GLY A 112 -15.51 -15.36 6.62
N GLN A 113 -14.98 -16.15 5.68
CA GLN A 113 -15.11 -17.60 5.68
C GLN A 113 -14.46 -18.24 6.91
N ALA A 114 -13.26 -17.77 7.29
CA ALA A 114 -12.59 -18.30 8.47
C ALA A 114 -13.36 -17.99 9.77
N LYS A 115 -13.94 -16.79 9.87
CA LYS A 115 -14.80 -16.38 10.98
C LYS A 115 -16.08 -17.21 11.03
N GLN A 116 -16.79 -17.35 9.92
CA GLN A 116 -18.00 -18.18 9.84
C GLN A 116 -17.71 -19.64 10.22
N ASN A 117 -16.61 -20.22 9.72
CA ASN A 117 -16.20 -21.57 10.08
C ASN A 117 -15.87 -21.70 11.58
N LEU A 118 -15.29 -20.66 12.19
CA LEU A 118 -15.04 -20.63 13.63
C LEU A 118 -16.36 -20.58 14.42
N GLU A 119 -17.30 -19.71 14.03
CA GLU A 119 -18.62 -19.59 14.66
C GLU A 119 -19.42 -20.90 14.56
N GLN A 120 -19.43 -21.53 13.39
CA GLN A 120 -20.06 -22.85 13.19
C GLN A 120 -19.41 -23.93 14.08
N ALA A 121 -18.08 -23.95 14.15
CA ALA A 121 -17.37 -24.92 14.99
C ALA A 121 -17.57 -24.66 16.49
N GLU A 122 -17.70 -23.40 16.89
CA GLU A 122 -18.02 -22.99 18.27
C GLU A 122 -19.45 -23.38 18.64
N GLN A 123 -20.42 -23.16 17.74
CA GLN A 123 -21.80 -23.59 17.92
C GLN A 123 -21.90 -25.11 18.07
N ALA A 124 -21.24 -25.87 17.19
CA ALA A 124 -21.18 -27.33 17.28
C ALA A 124 -20.53 -27.79 18.60
N LEU A 125 -19.47 -27.11 19.05
CA LEU A 125 -18.82 -27.40 20.32
C LEU A 125 -19.74 -27.11 21.51
N SER A 126 -20.48 -26.01 21.49
CA SER A 126 -21.45 -25.68 22.55
C SER A 126 -22.57 -26.70 22.61
N GLN A 127 -23.15 -27.09 21.46
CA GLN A 127 -24.19 -28.12 21.40
C GLN A 127 -23.70 -29.45 21.99
N SER A 128 -22.50 -29.89 21.61
CA SER A 128 -21.90 -31.11 22.18
C SER A 128 -21.57 -30.98 23.67
N ARG A 129 -21.18 -29.79 24.14
CA ARG A 129 -20.94 -29.51 25.56
C ARG A 129 -22.23 -29.56 26.37
N ASP A 130 -23.31 -28.99 25.85
CA ASP A 130 -24.62 -28.95 26.50
C ASP A 130 -25.22 -30.36 26.57
N ALA A 131 -25.09 -31.15 25.50
CA ALA A 131 -25.42 -32.58 25.49
C ALA A 131 -24.59 -33.41 26.48
N ALA A 132 -23.36 -32.94 26.79
CA ALA A 132 -22.49 -33.51 27.80
C ALA A 132 -22.68 -32.89 29.21
N HIS A 133 -23.81 -32.20 29.44
CA HIS A 133 -24.16 -31.55 30.70
C HIS A 133 -23.12 -30.52 31.18
N GLY A 134 -22.51 -29.77 30.26
CA GLY A 134 -21.57 -28.70 30.60
C GLY A 134 -20.18 -29.17 30.99
N ARG A 135 -19.90 -30.48 31.00
CA ARG A 135 -18.57 -30.99 31.37
C ARG A 135 -17.51 -30.51 30.37
N ARG A 136 -16.28 -30.34 30.86
CA ARG A 136 -15.12 -30.06 29.98
C ARG A 136 -14.73 -31.32 29.20
N LEU A 137 -14.08 -31.12 28.06
CA LEU A 137 -13.47 -32.19 27.28
C LEU A 137 -12.42 -32.93 28.14
N GLN A 138 -12.58 -34.23 28.33
CA GLN A 138 -11.78 -35.09 29.21
C GLN A 138 -10.67 -35.82 28.44
N SER A 139 -9.98 -35.12 27.54
CA SER A 139 -8.77 -35.63 26.89
C SER A 139 -7.57 -35.17 27.70
N HIS A 140 -6.96 -36.08 28.47
CA HIS A 140 -5.85 -35.76 29.36
C HIS A 140 -4.49 -35.84 28.66
N LEU A 141 -4.44 -36.53 27.51
CA LEU A 141 -3.19 -36.82 26.82
C LEU A 141 -3.17 -36.16 25.43
N PRO A 142 -2.26 -35.20 25.17
CA PRO A 142 -2.21 -34.50 23.90
C PRO A 142 -1.90 -35.46 22.74
N PRO A 143 -2.45 -35.23 21.52
CA PRO A 143 -2.31 -36.17 20.40
C PRO A 143 -0.88 -36.57 20.08
N MET A 144 0.07 -35.62 20.11
CA MET A 144 1.48 -35.91 19.83
C MET A 144 2.09 -36.88 20.84
N LEU A 145 1.86 -36.66 22.14
CA LEU A 145 2.37 -37.56 23.17
C LEU A 145 1.72 -38.94 23.06
N TYR A 146 0.43 -38.98 22.73
CA TYR A 146 -0.31 -40.22 22.49
C TYR A 146 0.35 -41.04 21.37
N PHE A 147 0.59 -40.44 20.20
CA PHE A 147 1.24 -41.12 19.09
C PHE A 147 2.65 -41.60 19.43
N LEU A 148 3.44 -40.80 20.15
CA LEU A 148 4.79 -41.19 20.58
C LEU A 148 4.79 -42.39 21.52
N ILE A 149 3.86 -42.43 22.50
CA ILE A 149 3.74 -43.58 23.41
C ILE A 149 3.36 -44.83 22.61
N MET A 150 2.36 -44.75 21.73
CA MET A 150 1.92 -45.90 20.94
C MET A 150 3.02 -46.42 20.00
N ALA A 151 3.79 -45.52 19.38
CA ALA A 151 4.94 -45.89 18.57
C ALA A 151 6.05 -46.54 19.40
N ALA A 152 6.34 -46.00 20.59
CA ALA A 152 7.34 -46.57 21.50
C ALA A 152 6.94 -47.97 21.98
N LEU A 153 5.68 -48.18 22.33
CA LEU A 153 5.17 -49.50 22.71
C LEU A 153 5.26 -50.50 21.55
N SER A 154 4.88 -50.08 20.33
CA SER A 154 5.00 -50.93 19.15
C SER A 154 6.45 -51.27 18.80
N ALA A 155 7.38 -50.35 19.02
CA ALA A 155 8.81 -50.58 18.84
C ALA A 155 9.41 -51.47 19.94
N ALA A 156 8.90 -51.37 21.18
CA ALA A 156 9.31 -52.23 22.28
C ALA A 156 8.89 -53.70 22.06
N GLU A 157 7.71 -53.92 21.49
CA GLU A 157 7.19 -55.24 21.10
C GLU A 157 8.04 -55.92 20.01
N PHE A 158 8.67 -55.14 19.15
CA PHE A 158 9.42 -55.64 18.00
C PHE A 158 10.53 -56.65 18.37
N PRO A 159 11.52 -56.33 19.23
CA PRO A 159 12.58 -57.28 19.60
C PRO A 159 12.07 -58.49 20.37
N ILE A 160 11.01 -58.34 21.17
CA ILE A 160 10.41 -59.43 21.94
C ILE A 160 9.82 -60.48 20.99
N ASN A 161 9.02 -60.02 20.03
CA ASN A 161 8.38 -60.88 19.04
C ASN A 161 9.38 -61.42 18.02
N LEU A 162 10.43 -60.67 17.67
CA LEU A 162 11.48 -61.11 16.76
C LEU A 162 12.22 -62.36 17.28
N GLN A 163 12.48 -62.43 18.58
CA GLN A 163 13.12 -63.61 19.16
C GLN A 163 12.24 -64.86 19.01
N ALA A 164 10.93 -64.72 19.25
CA ALA A 164 9.98 -65.83 19.17
C ALA A 164 9.74 -66.27 17.71
N THR A 165 9.61 -65.33 16.77
CA THR A 165 9.41 -65.67 15.35
C THR A 165 10.64 -66.30 14.71
N ARG A 166 11.87 -65.93 15.14
CA ARG A 166 13.10 -66.55 14.63
C ARG A 166 13.20 -68.04 14.92
N ALA A 167 12.65 -68.50 16.03
CA ALA A 167 12.62 -69.92 16.36
C ALA A 167 11.76 -70.71 15.37
N VAL A 168 10.56 -70.19 15.09
CA VAL A 168 9.59 -70.89 14.24
C VAL A 168 9.98 -70.87 12.75
N PHE A 169 10.71 -69.84 12.31
CA PHE A 169 11.12 -69.66 10.92
C PHE A 169 12.63 -69.83 10.73
N THR A 170 13.22 -70.88 11.29
CA THR A 170 14.65 -71.21 11.11
C THR A 170 14.96 -71.47 9.63
N GLY A 171 15.84 -70.65 9.04
CA GLY A 171 16.74 -71.16 8.00
C GLY A 171 16.73 -70.57 6.60
N GLU A 172 15.86 -69.63 6.20
CA GLU A 172 16.01 -69.01 4.85
C GLU A 172 15.24 -67.68 4.63
N MET A 173 14.21 -67.39 5.44
CA MET A 173 13.39 -66.18 5.25
C MET A 173 13.58 -65.13 6.36
N ALA A 174 14.81 -64.71 6.60
CA ALA A 174 15.11 -63.73 7.65
C ALA A 174 14.20 -62.49 7.57
N ILE A 175 14.02 -61.93 6.37
CA ILE A 175 13.16 -60.76 6.13
C ILE A 175 11.72 -61.02 6.59
N LEU A 176 11.15 -62.18 6.27
CA LEU A 176 9.78 -62.54 6.66
C LEU A 176 9.62 -62.56 8.17
N THR A 177 10.64 -63.03 8.89
CA THR A 177 10.66 -63.04 10.36
C THR A 177 10.62 -61.64 10.96
N TRP A 178 11.39 -60.70 10.39
CA TRP A 178 11.34 -59.28 10.80
C TRP A 178 9.97 -58.67 10.51
N VAL A 179 9.44 -58.89 9.31
CA VAL A 179 8.12 -58.36 8.92
C VAL A 179 7.02 -58.90 9.83
N LEU A 180 7.01 -60.21 10.10
CA LEU A 180 6.01 -60.84 10.95
C LEU A 180 6.08 -60.33 12.40
N ALA A 181 7.29 -60.19 12.96
CA ALA A 181 7.48 -59.63 14.29
C ALA A 181 6.96 -58.18 14.40
N ALA A 182 7.19 -57.36 13.37
CA ALA A 182 6.66 -56.01 13.30
C ALA A 182 5.12 -56.00 13.20
N ILE A 183 4.54 -56.86 12.36
CA ILE A 183 3.08 -56.98 12.22
C ILE A 183 2.45 -57.36 13.56
N VAL A 184 3.00 -58.36 14.26
CA VAL A 184 2.49 -58.80 15.57
C VAL A 184 2.54 -57.65 16.58
N GLY A 185 3.67 -56.93 16.66
CA GLY A 185 3.80 -55.78 17.56
C GLY A 185 2.80 -54.66 17.26
N VAL A 186 2.63 -54.29 15.98
CA VAL A 186 1.65 -53.27 15.56
C VAL A 186 0.22 -53.72 15.87
N LEU A 187 -0.13 -54.97 15.56
CA LEU A 187 -1.47 -55.50 15.80
C LEU A 187 -1.81 -55.52 17.30
N LEU A 188 -0.89 -55.94 18.17
CA LEU A 188 -1.10 -55.98 19.61
C LEU A 188 -1.41 -54.58 20.17
N ILE A 189 -0.64 -53.58 19.75
CA ILE A 189 -0.87 -52.17 20.13
C ILE A 189 -2.16 -51.62 19.53
N GLN A 190 -2.51 -52.00 18.30
CA GLN A 190 -3.78 -51.62 17.67
C GLN A 190 -4.98 -52.24 18.41
N PHE A 191 -4.87 -53.47 18.90
CA PHE A 191 -5.93 -54.07 19.73
C PHE A 191 -6.04 -53.37 21.08
N ALA A 192 -4.93 -53.07 21.74
CA ALA A 192 -4.91 -52.29 22.98
C ALA A 192 -5.59 -50.92 22.79
N HIS A 193 -5.28 -50.24 21.69
CA HIS A 193 -5.90 -48.97 21.30
C HIS A 193 -7.42 -49.08 21.17
N MET A 194 -7.89 -50.04 20.35
CA MET A 194 -9.31 -50.23 20.07
C MET A 194 -10.08 -50.57 21.34
N SER A 195 -9.54 -51.48 22.15
CA SER A 195 -10.11 -51.85 23.44
C SER A 195 -10.23 -50.65 24.38
N GLY A 196 -9.20 -49.79 24.44
CA GLY A 196 -9.19 -48.64 25.35
C GLY A 196 -10.16 -47.55 24.90
N ARG A 197 -10.20 -47.26 23.59
CA ARG A 197 -11.18 -46.35 22.98
C ARG A 197 -12.60 -46.83 23.23
N MET A 198 -12.88 -48.11 22.98
CA MET A 198 -14.20 -48.70 23.22
C MET A 198 -14.58 -48.65 24.70
N LEU A 199 -13.63 -48.90 25.61
CA LEU A 199 -13.91 -48.89 27.06
C LEU A 199 -14.33 -47.51 27.52
N LYS A 200 -13.64 -46.48 27.03
CA LYS A 200 -13.93 -45.08 27.33
C LYS A 200 -15.25 -44.61 26.71
N GLN A 201 -15.58 -45.08 25.51
CA GLN A 201 -16.75 -44.63 24.72
C GLN A 201 -17.99 -45.52 24.85
N ARG A 202 -17.96 -46.55 25.72
CA ARG A 202 -19.01 -47.56 25.87
C ARG A 202 -20.40 -46.97 26.16
N GLN A 203 -20.46 -45.91 26.96
CA GLN A 203 -21.74 -45.33 27.40
C GLN A 203 -22.49 -44.62 26.27
N LEU A 204 -21.79 -44.13 25.24
CA LEU A 204 -22.37 -43.33 24.16
C LEU A 204 -22.62 -44.12 22.87
N LEU A 205 -22.01 -45.30 22.71
CA LEU A 205 -22.23 -46.09 21.50
C LEU A 205 -23.69 -46.55 21.35
N SER A 206 -24.50 -46.50 22.41
CA SER A 206 -25.94 -46.87 22.46
C SER A 206 -26.29 -48.07 21.56
N LEU A 207 -25.34 -48.99 21.39
CA LEU A 207 -25.53 -50.13 20.54
C LEU A 207 -26.47 -51.06 21.30
N PRO A 208 -27.38 -51.75 20.60
CA PRO A 208 -28.12 -52.83 21.24
C PRO A 208 -27.12 -53.78 21.91
N PHE A 209 -27.56 -54.44 22.98
CA PHE A 209 -26.68 -55.31 23.77
C PHE A 209 -25.92 -56.32 22.89
N LEU A 210 -26.57 -56.95 21.91
CA LEU A 210 -25.97 -57.95 21.03
C LEU A 210 -24.78 -57.43 20.18
N PRO A 211 -24.91 -56.37 19.36
CA PRO A 211 -23.78 -55.81 18.62
C PRO A 211 -22.62 -55.39 19.52
N SER A 212 -22.91 -54.80 20.68
CA SER A 212 -21.86 -54.41 21.61
C SER A 212 -21.12 -55.64 22.14
N LEU A 213 -21.84 -56.69 22.57
CA LEU A 213 -21.27 -57.94 23.03
C LEU A 213 -20.44 -58.63 21.94
N LEU A 214 -20.90 -58.63 20.69
CA LEU A 214 -20.16 -59.19 19.56
C LEU A 214 -18.86 -58.44 19.29
N ILE A 215 -18.88 -57.11 19.31
CA ILE A 215 -17.69 -56.29 19.10
C ILE A 215 -16.68 -56.48 20.25
N TRP A 216 -17.15 -56.43 21.49
CA TRP A 216 -16.34 -56.66 22.69
C TRP A 216 -15.79 -58.09 22.76
N GLY A 217 -16.65 -59.06 22.46
CA GLY A 217 -16.31 -60.47 22.40
C GLY A 217 -15.28 -60.74 21.32
N LEU A 218 -15.44 -60.16 20.13
CA LEU A 218 -14.49 -60.30 19.03
C LEU A 218 -13.16 -59.60 19.35
N ALA A 219 -13.17 -58.37 19.86
CA ALA A 219 -11.94 -57.66 20.23
C ALA A 219 -11.18 -58.37 21.36
N GLY A 220 -11.91 -58.84 22.38
CA GLY A 220 -11.36 -59.63 23.47
C GLY A 220 -10.81 -60.97 22.99
N LEU A 221 -11.57 -61.70 22.15
CA LEU A 221 -11.14 -62.95 21.54
C LEU A 221 -9.89 -62.76 20.69
N LEU A 222 -9.86 -61.74 19.83
CA LEU A 222 -8.69 -61.43 18.99
C LEU A 222 -7.47 -61.08 19.85
N SER A 223 -7.66 -60.38 20.97
CA SER A 223 -6.57 -60.06 21.91
C SER A 223 -6.04 -61.33 22.59
N VAL A 224 -6.93 -62.23 23.01
CA VAL A 224 -6.56 -63.54 23.59
C VAL A 224 -5.87 -64.42 22.56
N VAL A 225 -6.36 -64.46 21.32
CA VAL A 225 -5.74 -65.21 20.21
C VAL A 225 -4.36 -64.62 19.91
N ALA A 226 -4.20 -63.31 19.82
CA ALA A 226 -2.91 -62.67 19.59
C ALA A 226 -1.91 -63.01 20.71
N LEU A 227 -2.30 -62.90 21.98
CA LEU A 227 -1.47 -63.30 23.11
C LEU A 227 -1.17 -64.80 23.10
N GLY A 228 -2.14 -65.63 22.73
CA GLY A 228 -1.98 -67.08 22.59
C GLY A 228 -1.00 -67.47 21.49
N VAL A 229 -1.03 -66.77 20.34
CA VAL A 229 -0.05 -66.94 19.26
C VAL A 229 1.35 -66.56 19.77
N VAL A 230 1.51 -65.40 20.42
CA VAL A 230 2.81 -64.99 20.96
C VAL A 230 3.33 -65.99 22.01
N TYR A 231 2.44 -66.44 22.90
CA TYR A 231 2.75 -67.47 23.90
C TYR A 231 3.19 -68.78 23.24
N TYR A 232 2.47 -69.26 22.22
CA TYR A 232 2.79 -70.48 21.48
C TYR A 232 4.13 -70.38 20.75
N LEU A 233 4.38 -69.26 20.05
CA LEU A 233 5.66 -69.02 19.37
C LEU A 233 6.82 -69.05 20.38
N ARG A 234 6.60 -68.49 21.58
CA ARG A 234 7.61 -68.50 22.65
C ARG A 234 7.80 -69.89 23.26
N TRP A 235 6.74 -70.65 23.47
CA TRP A 235 6.82 -72.04 23.90
C TRP A 235 7.69 -72.85 22.96
N LYS A 236 7.46 -72.72 21.64
CA LYS A 236 8.25 -73.40 20.61
C LYS A 236 9.73 -72.99 20.64
N LEU A 237 10.03 -71.71 20.82
CA LEU A 237 11.41 -71.24 21.01
C LEU A 237 12.12 -71.90 22.20
N LEU A 238 11.40 -72.11 23.30
CA LEU A 238 11.98 -72.71 24.50
C LEU A 238 12.13 -74.24 24.37
N GLU A 239 11.19 -74.90 23.69
CA GLU A 239 11.26 -76.32 23.36
C GLU A 239 12.52 -76.63 22.53
N GLU A 240 12.84 -75.79 21.54
CA GLU A 240 14.07 -75.90 20.75
C GLU A 240 15.36 -75.70 21.57
N ARG A 241 15.28 -75.02 22.72
CA ARG A 241 16.44 -74.76 23.60
C ARG A 241 16.67 -75.85 24.66
N GLY A 242 15.82 -76.88 24.72
CA GLY A 242 16.07 -78.10 25.49
C GLY A 242 15.39 -78.20 26.85
N ASP A 243 14.70 -77.16 27.33
CA ASP A 243 13.69 -77.29 28.40
C ASP A 243 12.89 -75.99 28.56
N PRO A 244 11.55 -76.00 28.40
CA PRO A 244 10.73 -74.81 28.61
C PRO A 244 10.66 -74.46 30.10
N ASN A 245 11.50 -73.51 30.53
CA ASN A 245 11.36 -72.89 31.84
C ASN A 245 10.06 -72.09 31.89
N LEU A 246 9.07 -72.62 32.62
CA LEU A 246 7.77 -71.99 32.84
C LEU A 246 7.91 -70.54 33.32
N GLY A 247 8.94 -70.23 34.12
CA GLY A 247 9.21 -68.87 34.61
C GLY A 247 9.56 -67.89 33.49
N GLU A 248 10.38 -68.31 32.51
CA GLU A 248 10.71 -67.46 31.36
C GLU A 248 9.46 -67.19 30.52
N LEU A 249 8.67 -68.22 30.27
CA LEU A 249 7.43 -68.11 29.50
C LEU A 249 6.41 -67.18 30.17
N LEU A 250 6.22 -67.32 31.49
CA LEU A 250 5.34 -66.45 32.27
C LEU A 250 5.85 -65.00 32.30
N PHE A 251 7.17 -64.79 32.35
CA PHE A 251 7.76 -63.46 32.29
C PHE A 251 7.44 -62.74 30.97
N PHE A 252 7.62 -63.41 29.82
CA PHE A 252 7.30 -62.81 28.52
C PHE A 252 5.80 -62.58 28.34
N LEU A 253 4.97 -63.52 28.79
CA LEU A 253 3.52 -63.33 28.80
C LEU A 253 3.13 -62.10 29.63
N PHE A 254 3.67 -61.98 30.84
CA PHE A 254 3.44 -60.84 31.71
C PHE A 254 3.87 -59.52 31.05
N LEU A 255 4.99 -59.52 30.34
CA LEU A 255 5.51 -58.33 29.67
C LEU A 255 4.61 -57.89 28.51
N ASN A 256 4.17 -58.81 27.63
CA ASN A 256 3.23 -58.49 26.54
C ASN A 256 1.88 -58.02 27.08
N VAL A 257 1.38 -58.66 28.15
CA VAL A 257 0.16 -58.24 28.84
C VAL A 257 0.31 -56.84 29.45
N SER A 258 1.47 -56.53 30.04
CA SER A 258 1.76 -55.21 30.59
C SER A 258 1.78 -54.12 29.52
N ILE A 259 2.46 -54.36 28.39
CA ILE A 259 2.49 -53.45 27.25
C ILE A 259 1.08 -53.23 26.69
N TYR A 260 0.29 -54.30 26.56
CA TYR A 260 -1.11 -54.21 26.15
C TYR A 260 -1.93 -53.31 27.10
N PHE A 261 -1.81 -53.49 28.42
CA PHE A 261 -2.51 -52.65 29.39
C PHE A 261 -2.04 -51.20 29.36
N ILE A 262 -0.75 -50.93 29.17
CA ILE A 262 -0.25 -49.55 29.02
C ILE A 262 -0.86 -48.90 27.78
N GLY A 263 -0.92 -49.60 26.64
CA GLY A 263 -1.58 -49.12 25.43
C GLY A 263 -3.08 -48.85 25.65
N LEU A 264 -3.76 -49.77 26.34
CA LEU A 264 -5.17 -49.65 26.73
C LEU A 264 -5.41 -48.39 27.57
N PHE A 265 -4.66 -48.21 28.67
CA PHE A 265 -4.79 -47.04 29.55
C PHE A 265 -4.44 -45.74 28.83
N THR A 266 -3.41 -45.75 27.98
CA THR A 266 -3.02 -44.59 27.17
C THR A 266 -4.17 -44.15 26.24
N ALA A 267 -4.86 -45.10 25.61
CA ALA A 267 -6.05 -44.80 24.81
C ALA A 267 -7.21 -44.24 25.67
N ILE A 268 -7.48 -44.81 26.85
CA ILE A 268 -8.51 -44.32 27.79
C ILE A 268 -8.25 -42.86 28.21
N LEU A 269 -6.98 -42.49 28.42
CA LEU A 269 -6.58 -41.13 28.79
C LEU A 269 -6.64 -40.15 27.61
N HIS A 270 -6.45 -40.64 26.39
CA HIS A 270 -6.48 -39.82 25.19
C HIS A 270 -7.90 -39.50 24.70
N TYR A 271 -8.79 -40.49 24.70
CA TYR A 271 -10.14 -40.35 24.18
C TYR A 271 -11.12 -39.73 25.19
N ASP A 272 -12.01 -38.90 24.68
CA ASP A 272 -13.16 -38.42 25.46
C ASP A 272 -14.29 -39.48 25.44
N PRO A 273 -15.11 -39.60 26.50
CA PRO A 273 -16.25 -40.52 26.49
C PRO A 273 -17.25 -40.24 25.36
N SER A 274 -17.40 -38.97 24.94
CA SER A 274 -18.24 -38.56 23.81
C SER A 274 -17.39 -38.34 22.56
N PRO A 275 -17.50 -39.20 21.54
CA PRO A 275 -16.75 -39.05 20.29
C PRO A 275 -17.16 -37.79 19.52
N GLU A 276 -18.43 -37.41 19.57
CA GLU A 276 -18.95 -36.19 18.96
C GLU A 276 -18.34 -34.95 19.62
N TYR A 277 -18.27 -34.92 20.95
CA TYR A 277 -17.68 -33.79 21.67
C TYR A 277 -16.18 -33.64 21.39
N GLN A 278 -15.45 -34.75 21.28
CA GLN A 278 -14.05 -34.73 20.87
C GLN A 278 -13.87 -34.23 19.43
N THR A 279 -14.75 -34.65 18.51
CA THR A 279 -14.72 -34.23 17.11
C THR A 279 -15.01 -32.75 16.97
N ALA A 280 -16.03 -32.24 17.66
CA ALA A 280 -16.34 -30.81 17.72
C ALA A 280 -15.19 -30.00 18.33
N GLY A 281 -14.57 -30.48 19.42
CA GLY A 281 -13.40 -29.84 20.03
C GLY A 281 -12.18 -29.78 19.11
N ASN A 282 -11.94 -30.84 18.33
CA ASN A 282 -10.90 -30.86 17.31
C ASN A 282 -11.21 -29.89 16.16
N ALA A 283 -12.45 -29.86 15.68
CA ALA A 283 -12.89 -28.95 14.62
C ALA A 283 -12.74 -27.49 15.06
N PHE A 284 -13.18 -27.15 16.27
CA PHE A 284 -13.01 -25.82 16.85
C PHE A 284 -11.54 -25.41 16.95
N ARG A 285 -10.66 -26.26 17.51
CA ARG A 285 -9.22 -25.95 17.58
C ARG A 285 -8.59 -25.68 16.21
N LYS A 286 -8.95 -26.46 15.20
CA LYS A 286 -8.48 -26.27 13.82
C LYS A 286 -9.03 -24.97 13.22
N ALA A 287 -10.32 -24.69 13.37
CA ALA A 287 -10.96 -23.47 12.88
C ALA A 287 -10.37 -22.22 13.55
N HIS A 288 -10.19 -22.26 14.88
CA HIS A 288 -9.59 -21.17 15.65
C HIS A 288 -8.13 -20.91 15.23
N ALA A 289 -7.29 -21.94 15.11
CA ALA A 289 -5.92 -21.78 14.66
C ALA A 289 -5.84 -21.20 13.23
N ARG A 290 -6.76 -21.60 12.35
CA ARG A 290 -6.88 -21.04 10.99
C ARG A 290 -7.32 -19.57 11.04
N PHE A 291 -8.32 -19.24 11.83
CA PHE A 291 -8.83 -17.88 12.01
C PHE A 291 -7.73 -16.94 12.52
N VAL A 292 -7.04 -17.28 13.62
CA VAL A 292 -5.94 -16.48 14.17
C VAL A 292 -4.83 -16.23 13.14
N ARG A 293 -4.49 -17.24 12.33
CA ARG A 293 -3.50 -17.09 11.26
C ARG A 293 -3.97 -16.10 10.18
N ILE A 294 -5.23 -16.19 9.77
CA ILE A 294 -5.80 -15.31 8.74
C ILE A 294 -5.95 -13.89 9.29
N GLU A 295 -6.49 -13.73 10.50
CA GLU A 295 -6.58 -12.45 11.21
C GLU A 295 -5.21 -11.77 11.32
N GLY A 296 -4.17 -12.51 11.71
CA GLY A 296 -2.81 -11.98 11.76
C GLY A 296 -2.29 -11.49 10.40
N ARG A 297 -2.65 -12.16 9.29
CA ARG A 297 -2.31 -11.72 7.92
C ARG A 297 -3.12 -10.50 7.51
N THR A 298 -4.43 -10.49 7.78
CA THR A 298 -5.33 -9.36 7.52
C THR A 298 -4.84 -8.11 8.24
N ARG A 299 -4.55 -8.20 9.54
CA ARG A 299 -4.02 -7.08 10.34
C ARG A 299 -2.71 -6.52 9.80
N ARG A 300 -1.79 -7.38 9.34
CA ARG A 300 -0.54 -6.93 8.68
C ARG A 300 -0.83 -6.19 7.37
N ARG A 301 -1.77 -6.68 6.56
CA ARG A 301 -2.20 -6.00 5.33
C ARG A 301 -2.86 -4.66 5.61
N GLU A 302 -3.73 -4.56 6.62
CA GLU A 302 -4.32 -3.29 7.07
C GLU A 302 -3.23 -2.28 7.45
N GLN A 303 -2.23 -2.71 8.22
CA GLN A 303 -1.09 -1.86 8.58
C GLN A 303 -0.28 -1.40 7.36
N GLN A 304 -0.09 -2.28 6.37
CA GLN A 304 0.59 -1.94 5.12
C GLN A 304 -0.20 -0.93 4.28
N ILE A 305 -1.53 -1.11 4.14
CA ILE A 305 -2.42 -0.15 3.47
C ILE A 305 -2.34 1.20 4.17
N GLN A 306 -2.41 1.21 5.51
CA GLN A 306 -2.29 2.44 6.29
C GLN A 306 -0.94 3.13 6.12
N ALA A 307 0.16 2.37 6.14
CA ALA A 307 1.50 2.91 5.97
C ALA A 307 1.70 3.51 4.57
N ARG A 308 1.22 2.82 3.53
CA ARG A 308 1.22 3.32 2.14
C ARG A 308 0.42 4.62 2.01
N PHE A 309 -0.81 4.64 2.53
CA PHE A 309 -1.64 5.86 2.52
C PHE A 309 -0.94 7.05 3.20
N VAL A 310 -0.32 6.83 4.36
CA VAL A 310 0.41 7.90 5.07
C VAL A 310 1.60 8.40 4.24
N SER A 311 2.35 7.48 3.61
CA SER A 311 3.47 7.81 2.73
C SER A 311 3.03 8.58 1.49
N ASP A 312 1.99 8.12 0.81
CA ASP A 312 1.46 8.75 -0.41
C ASP A 312 0.87 10.13 -0.10
N ARG A 313 0.14 10.26 1.02
CA ARG A 313 -0.35 11.55 1.50
C ARG A 313 0.78 12.52 1.78
N LYS A 314 1.87 12.06 2.41
CA LYS A 314 3.06 12.90 2.67
C LYS A 314 3.69 13.38 1.37
N THR A 315 3.86 12.48 0.39
CA THR A 315 4.36 12.82 -0.94
C THR A 315 3.47 13.84 -1.64
N LEU A 316 2.14 13.67 -1.54
CA LEU A 316 1.15 14.57 -2.12
C LEU A 316 1.22 15.97 -1.49
N VAL A 317 1.34 16.07 -0.16
CA VAL A 317 1.52 17.35 0.56
C VAL A 317 2.80 18.04 0.14
N HIS A 318 3.93 17.33 0.10
CA HIS A 318 5.20 17.93 -0.33
C HIS A 318 5.15 18.44 -1.78
N ARG A 319 4.45 17.72 -2.66
CA ARG A 319 4.21 18.18 -4.04
C ARG A 319 3.36 19.45 -4.06
N HIS A 320 2.31 19.50 -3.26
CA HIS A 320 1.45 20.69 -3.14
C HIS A 320 2.22 21.91 -2.64
N ASP A 321 3.02 21.76 -1.57
CA ASP A 321 3.84 22.85 -1.02
C ASP A 321 4.84 23.36 -2.05
N ARG A 322 5.47 22.44 -2.78
CA ARG A 322 6.39 22.78 -3.88
C ARG A 322 5.69 23.57 -4.98
N LEU A 323 4.54 23.08 -5.47
CA LEU A 323 3.77 23.75 -6.53
C LEU A 323 3.25 25.12 -6.09
N THR A 324 2.81 25.24 -4.84
CA THR A 324 2.41 26.54 -4.25
C THR A 324 3.58 27.50 -4.23
N GLY A 325 4.77 27.06 -3.81
CA GLY A 325 5.98 27.87 -3.86
C GLY A 325 6.42 28.24 -5.29
N GLU A 326 6.22 27.36 -6.27
CA GLU A 326 6.47 27.64 -7.70
C GLU A 326 5.47 28.66 -8.24
N LEU A 327 4.19 28.56 -7.88
CA LEU A 327 3.13 29.49 -8.22
C LEU A 327 3.42 30.90 -7.71
N GLU A 328 3.78 31.03 -6.42
CA GLU A 328 4.14 32.33 -5.83
C GLU A 328 5.33 32.97 -6.55
N ARG A 329 6.38 32.19 -6.86
CA ARG A 329 7.52 32.69 -7.65
C ARG A 329 7.12 33.10 -9.07
N ALA A 330 6.18 32.40 -9.70
CA ALA A 330 5.65 32.78 -11.02
C ALA A 330 4.84 34.08 -10.95
N LYS A 331 3.97 34.25 -9.94
CA LYS A 331 3.23 35.49 -9.67
C LYS A 331 4.17 36.68 -9.45
N ILE A 332 5.23 36.50 -8.67
CA ILE A 332 6.27 37.54 -8.47
C ILE A 332 6.96 37.91 -9.78
N ARG A 333 7.38 36.92 -10.60
CA ARG A 333 8.01 37.18 -11.91
C ARG A 333 7.09 37.93 -12.86
N LEU A 334 5.80 37.59 -12.88
CA LEU A 334 4.79 38.29 -13.67
C LEU A 334 4.64 39.75 -13.23
N ARG A 335 4.56 40.00 -11.92
CA ARG A 335 4.51 41.35 -11.34
C ARG A 335 5.75 42.17 -11.68
N GLN A 336 6.94 41.60 -11.50
CA GLN A 336 8.21 42.25 -11.83
C GLN A 336 8.30 42.59 -13.33
N ALA A 337 7.91 41.67 -14.22
CA ALA A 337 7.90 41.92 -15.66
C ALA A 337 6.91 43.04 -16.06
N TRP A 338 5.79 43.18 -15.35
CA TRP A 338 4.87 44.29 -15.54
C TRP A 338 5.43 45.62 -15.03
N GLU A 339 6.08 45.63 -13.86
CA GLU A 339 6.75 46.82 -13.32
C GLU A 339 7.89 47.29 -14.24
N GLU A 340 8.72 46.36 -14.75
CA GLU A 340 9.75 46.63 -15.75
C GLU A 340 9.17 47.29 -17.00
N TRP A 341 8.02 46.81 -17.49
CA TRP A 341 7.32 47.38 -18.64
C TRP A 341 6.79 48.78 -18.37
N SER A 342 6.14 49.01 -17.23
CA SER A 342 5.65 50.33 -16.84
C SER A 342 6.78 51.36 -16.75
N VAL A 343 7.92 50.98 -16.15
CA VAL A 343 9.11 51.84 -16.10
C VAL A 343 9.68 52.09 -17.50
N TYR A 344 9.69 51.09 -18.36
CA TYR A 344 10.14 51.24 -19.75
C TYR A 344 9.28 52.24 -20.53
N VAL A 345 7.95 52.10 -20.46
CA VAL A 345 7.00 53.03 -21.10
C VAL A 345 7.23 54.45 -20.59
N GLY A 346 7.30 54.65 -19.27
CA GLY A 346 7.53 55.97 -18.68
C GLY A 346 8.86 56.61 -19.10
N ARG A 347 9.94 55.82 -19.24
CA ARG A 347 11.23 56.32 -19.73
C ARG A 347 11.18 56.66 -21.22
N ALA A 348 10.55 55.80 -22.02
CA ALA A 348 10.41 56.04 -23.46
C ALA A 348 9.60 57.31 -23.74
N THR A 349 8.53 57.56 -22.99
CA THR A 349 7.73 58.79 -23.12
C THR A 349 8.49 60.02 -22.62
N GLN A 350 9.28 59.91 -21.55
CA GLN A 350 10.20 60.97 -21.12
C GLN A 350 11.25 61.31 -22.19
N MET A 351 11.80 60.31 -22.88
CA MET A 351 12.72 60.53 -24.00
C MET A 351 12.03 61.29 -25.14
N VAL A 352 10.78 60.96 -25.48
CA VAL A 352 9.99 61.72 -26.47
C VAL A 352 9.86 63.18 -26.05
N CYS A 353 9.52 63.45 -24.78
CA CYS A 353 9.48 64.82 -24.26
C CYS A 353 10.81 65.55 -24.43
N GLN A 354 11.93 64.91 -24.06
CA GLN A 354 13.27 65.51 -24.15
C GLN A 354 13.66 65.82 -25.60
N ARG A 355 13.41 64.90 -26.54
CA ARG A 355 13.70 65.09 -27.97
C ARG A 355 12.86 66.21 -28.57
N LEU A 356 11.56 66.23 -28.28
CA LEU A 356 10.66 67.28 -28.76
C LEU A 356 10.99 68.65 -28.15
N SER A 357 11.37 68.70 -26.87
CA SER A 357 11.78 69.93 -26.20
C SER A 357 13.09 70.48 -26.80
N ALA A 358 14.09 69.62 -27.02
CA ALA A 358 15.34 70.02 -27.65
C ALA A 358 15.13 70.50 -29.11
N TYR A 359 14.23 69.84 -29.86
CA TYR A 359 13.81 70.32 -31.17
C TYR A 359 13.13 71.70 -31.09
N ALA A 360 12.23 71.90 -30.13
CA ALA A 360 11.55 73.17 -29.87
C ALA A 360 12.53 74.30 -29.51
N GLU A 361 13.51 74.02 -28.65
CA GLU A 361 14.60 74.93 -28.29
C GLU A 361 15.44 75.29 -29.52
N GLY A 362 15.82 74.31 -30.33
CA GLY A 362 16.51 74.56 -31.60
C GLY A 362 15.72 75.45 -32.56
N CYS A 363 14.40 75.39 -32.52
CA CYS A 363 13.52 76.28 -33.29
C CYS A 363 13.47 77.73 -32.75
N THR A 364 13.88 78.00 -31.50
CA THR A 364 13.78 79.32 -30.85
C THR A 364 15.11 79.97 -30.47
N ASP A 365 16.21 79.21 -30.38
CA ASP A 365 17.53 79.57 -29.79
C ASP A 365 18.09 80.97 -30.17
N GLU A 366 17.90 81.44 -31.42
CA GLU A 366 18.38 82.77 -31.86
C GLU A 366 17.25 83.75 -32.26
N ARG A 367 15.99 83.33 -32.13
CA ARG A 367 14.80 84.13 -32.47
C ARG A 367 13.67 83.84 -31.48
N PRO A 368 13.76 84.35 -30.24
CA PRO A 368 12.74 84.11 -29.22
C PRO A 368 11.35 84.68 -29.59
N GLU A 369 11.31 85.63 -30.53
CA GLU A 369 10.06 86.23 -31.03
C GLU A 369 9.25 85.30 -31.95
N LEU A 370 9.82 84.19 -32.43
CA LEU A 370 9.13 83.26 -33.30
C LEU A 370 8.15 82.41 -32.48
N ALA A 371 6.85 82.65 -32.66
CA ALA A 371 5.82 81.89 -31.98
C ALA A 371 5.86 80.41 -32.42
N LEU A 372 6.19 79.51 -31.49
CA LEU A 372 6.05 78.06 -31.70
C LEU A 372 4.57 77.70 -31.92
N PRO A 373 4.27 76.72 -32.79
CA PRO A 373 2.92 76.21 -32.91
C PRO A 373 2.43 75.61 -31.59
N GLY A 374 1.11 75.61 -31.38
CA GLY A 374 0.49 75.16 -30.13
C GLY A 374 0.94 73.76 -29.69
N TRP A 375 1.12 72.83 -30.64
CA TRP A 375 1.53 71.45 -30.37
C TRP A 375 3.00 71.28 -29.94
N LEU A 376 3.84 72.31 -30.14
CA LEU A 376 5.27 72.29 -29.78
C LEU A 376 5.56 73.10 -28.51
N LYS A 377 4.52 73.57 -27.81
CA LYS A 377 4.65 74.16 -26.47
C LYS A 377 4.83 73.07 -25.41
N ASN A 378 5.44 73.40 -24.28
CA ASN A 378 5.75 72.45 -23.20
C ASN A 378 4.53 71.61 -22.76
N ASP A 379 3.36 72.25 -22.58
CA ASP A 379 2.14 71.56 -22.17
C ASP A 379 1.67 70.54 -23.22
N ALA A 380 1.72 70.92 -24.50
CA ALA A 380 1.32 70.04 -25.59
C ALA A 380 2.31 68.88 -25.83
N ILE A 381 3.62 69.11 -25.63
CA ILE A 381 4.64 68.04 -25.63
C ILE A 381 4.34 67.03 -24.51
N ALA A 382 3.98 67.51 -23.32
CA ALA A 382 3.58 66.64 -22.21
C ALA A 382 2.30 65.85 -22.53
N ASP A 383 1.34 66.46 -23.21
CA ASP A 383 0.12 65.78 -23.65
C ASP A 383 0.39 64.69 -24.69
N VAL A 384 1.32 64.91 -25.64
CA VAL A 384 1.77 63.87 -26.58
C VAL A 384 2.40 62.69 -25.85
N ALA A 385 3.26 62.95 -24.85
CA ALA A 385 3.87 61.89 -24.06
C ALA A 385 2.86 61.12 -23.20
N LYS A 386 1.90 61.81 -22.57
CA LYS A 386 0.79 61.16 -21.85
C LYS A 386 -0.09 60.33 -22.77
N ALA A 387 -0.35 60.80 -23.99
CA ALA A 387 -1.11 60.05 -24.98
C ALA A 387 -0.40 58.75 -25.36
N LEU A 388 0.92 58.81 -25.59
CA LEU A 388 1.74 57.61 -25.83
C LEU A 388 1.79 56.70 -24.59
N GLU A 389 1.94 57.25 -23.39
CA GLU A 389 1.91 56.47 -22.15
C GLU A 389 0.60 55.73 -22.01
N LYS A 390 -0.53 56.41 -22.24
CA LYS A 390 -1.87 55.80 -22.19
C LYS A 390 -2.11 54.78 -23.30
N GLU A 391 -1.59 55.01 -24.51
CA GLU A 391 -1.69 54.09 -25.66
C GLU A 391 -1.04 52.74 -25.35
N PHE A 392 0.08 52.75 -24.62
CA PHE A 392 0.85 51.55 -24.27
C PHE A 392 0.76 51.16 -22.78
N ALA A 393 -0.11 51.83 -22.01
CA ALA A 393 -0.39 51.51 -20.63
C ALA A 393 -1.21 50.21 -20.58
N GLU A 394 -0.75 49.28 -19.75
CA GLU A 394 -1.35 47.97 -19.63
C GLU A 394 -1.91 47.78 -18.24
N GLU A 395 -3.06 47.11 -18.15
CA GLU A 395 -3.70 46.85 -16.88
C GLU A 395 -2.76 46.06 -15.98
N LYS A 396 -2.68 46.46 -14.71
CA LYS A 396 -1.90 45.74 -13.72
C LYS A 396 -2.45 44.32 -13.59
N PRO A 397 -1.63 43.27 -13.76
CA PRO A 397 -2.13 41.91 -13.65
C PRO A 397 -2.65 41.68 -12.23
N GLN A 398 -3.91 41.25 -12.13
CA GLN A 398 -4.49 40.77 -10.88
C GLN A 398 -3.81 39.45 -10.54
N CYS A 399 -2.88 39.48 -9.59
CA CYS A 399 -2.12 38.31 -9.13
C CYS A 399 -2.53 37.89 -7.71
N ASP A 400 -3.67 38.39 -7.22
CA ASP A 400 -4.11 38.17 -5.83
C ASP A 400 -4.45 36.70 -5.55
#